data_AF-A0A8J4BN36-F1
#
_entry.id   AF-A0A8J4BN36-F1
#
_cell.length_a   1.000
_cell.length_b   1.000
_cell.length_c   1.000
_cell.angle_alpha   90.00
_cell.angle_beta   90.00
_cell.angle_gamma   90.00
#
_symmetry.space_group_name_H-M   'P 1'
#
loop_
_entity.id
_entity.type
_entity.pdbx_description
1 polymer ?
#
loop_
_entity_poly.entity_id
_entity_poly.type
_entity_poly.pdbx_seq_one_letter_code
_entity_poly.pdbx_strand_id
1 'polypeptide(L)'
;MTLDVSLESAMRRLKQHVYKNRIRVKEFLMDFDKLNSGYVFPNHFLSALSMAGIDRYLSAKELELICETYKVQRDATLVMVDTRSFLHEVELVFTIPHLEKDPLVDVPSEPSELLDKTRYFKSSRILPDPQDETTVIALLERLSETTLKRGQPVKAFFDDAAQDDHSAKLFGHVTVPQFRQVCGKGSRAGERNVLGNTMMFEDSMW
;
A
#
# COMPACT_ATOMS: atom_id res chain seq x y z
N MET A 1 -8.65 -11.23 16.83
CA MET A 1 -7.65 -10.25 17.31
C MET A 1 -7.86 -8.99 16.50
N THR A 2 -8.52 -7.98 17.06
CA THR A 2 -8.55 -6.65 16.44
C THR A 2 -7.13 -6.09 16.55
N LEU A 3 -6.44 -5.97 15.41
CA LEU A 3 -5.17 -5.25 15.36
C LEU A 3 -5.46 -3.84 15.90
N ASP A 4 -4.84 -3.49 17.02
CA ASP A 4 -4.95 -2.15 17.56
C ASP A 4 -4.35 -1.17 16.55
N VAL A 5 -5.05 -0.06 16.31
CA VAL A 5 -4.63 0.93 15.33
C VAL A 5 -3.64 1.86 16.01
N SER A 6 -2.36 1.82 15.62
CA SER A 6 -1.35 2.74 16.14
C SER A 6 -1.22 4.00 15.29
N LEU A 7 -0.88 5.12 15.93
CA LEU A 7 -0.65 6.40 15.24
C LEU A 7 0.43 6.26 14.16
N GLU A 8 1.53 5.57 14.47
CA GLU A 8 2.62 5.32 13.52
C GLU A 8 2.13 4.57 12.26
N SER A 9 1.29 3.54 12.45
CA SER A 9 0.72 2.79 11.34
C SER A 9 -0.22 3.64 10.48
N ALA A 10 -1.05 4.47 11.12
CA ALA A 10 -1.99 5.37 10.46
C ALA A 10 -1.25 6.47 9.67
N MET A 11 -0.28 7.14 10.30
CA MET A 11 0.54 8.18 9.66
C MET A 11 1.37 7.62 8.52
N ARG A 12 1.96 6.43 8.67
CA ARG A 12 2.68 5.76 7.57
C ARG A 12 1.75 5.47 6.38
N ARG A 13 0.53 4.96 6.63
CA ARG A 13 -0.46 4.72 5.56
C ARG A 13 -0.90 6.02 4.89
N LEU A 14 -1.15 7.08 5.67
CA LEU A 14 -1.48 8.39 5.15
C LEU A 14 -0.35 8.92 4.23
N LYS A 15 0.88 8.94 4.73
CA LYS A 15 2.08 9.39 4.00
C LYS A 15 2.28 8.61 2.69
N GLN A 16 2.11 7.28 2.74
CA GLN A 16 2.14 6.43 1.55
C GLN A 16 1.08 6.83 0.51
N HIS A 17 -0.16 7.05 0.94
CA HIS A 17 -1.26 7.38 0.05
C HIS A 17 -1.07 8.77 -0.59
N VAL A 18 -0.74 9.76 0.23
CA VAL A 18 -0.51 11.14 -0.19
C VAL A 18 0.64 11.21 -1.20
N TYR A 19 1.75 10.51 -0.94
CA TYR A 19 2.90 10.52 -1.86
C TYR A 19 2.59 9.84 -3.19
N LYS A 20 1.97 8.66 -3.18
CA LYS A 20 1.65 7.89 -4.40
C LYS A 20 0.66 8.63 -5.30
N ASN A 21 -0.31 9.31 -4.70
CA ASN A 21 -1.36 10.03 -5.43
C ASN A 21 -1.06 11.52 -5.63
N ARG A 22 0.11 12.01 -5.16
CA ARG A 22 0.53 13.42 -5.22
C ARG A 22 -0.54 14.40 -4.69
N ILE A 23 -1.20 14.03 -3.59
CA ILE A 23 -2.31 14.80 -3.01
C ILE A 23 -1.76 16.05 -2.29
N ARG A 24 -2.29 17.21 -2.62
CA ARG A 24 -1.95 18.48 -1.97
C ARG A 24 -2.88 18.75 -0.79
N VAL A 25 -2.65 18.05 0.32
CA VAL A 25 -3.54 18.09 1.51
C VAL A 25 -3.78 19.51 2.03
N LYS A 26 -2.78 20.38 1.94
CA LYS A 26 -2.87 21.80 2.32
C LYS A 26 -3.99 22.54 1.59
N GLU A 27 -4.21 22.28 0.29
CA GLU A 27 -5.25 22.95 -0.50
C GLU A 27 -6.65 22.72 0.09
N PHE A 28 -6.92 21.52 0.59
CA PHE A 28 -8.20 21.18 1.20
C PHE A 28 -8.38 21.76 2.61
N LEU A 29 -7.28 22.01 3.33
CA LEU A 29 -7.32 22.60 4.68
C LEU A 29 -7.42 24.13 4.64
N MET A 30 -6.84 24.78 3.64
CA MET A 30 -6.83 26.25 3.52
C MET A 30 -8.24 26.85 3.45
N ASP A 31 -9.20 26.15 2.83
CA ASP A 31 -10.59 26.60 2.74
C ASP A 31 -11.26 26.77 4.12
N PHE A 32 -10.81 26.00 5.11
CA PHE A 32 -11.31 26.03 6.48
C PHE A 32 -10.52 26.96 7.42
N ASP A 33 -9.34 27.43 7.00
CA ASP A 33 -8.48 28.36 7.76
C ASP A 33 -8.27 29.68 7.02
N LYS A 34 -9.37 30.42 6.79
CA LYS A 34 -9.36 31.69 6.03
C LYS A 34 -8.44 32.77 6.61
N LEU A 35 -8.16 32.69 7.91
CA LEU A 35 -7.27 33.63 8.60
C LEU A 35 -5.81 33.17 8.60
N ASN A 36 -5.49 32.04 7.96
CA ASN A 36 -4.17 31.42 7.95
C ASN A 36 -3.57 31.28 9.36
N SER A 37 -4.44 30.97 10.33
CA SER A 37 -4.11 30.86 11.74
C SER A 37 -3.29 29.61 12.05
N GLY A 38 -3.38 28.59 11.20
CA GLY A 38 -2.83 27.25 11.38
C GLY A 38 -3.77 26.28 12.12
N TYR A 39 -4.97 26.71 12.49
CA TYR A 39 -5.89 25.93 13.32
C TYR A 39 -7.25 25.79 12.66
N VAL A 40 -7.80 24.58 12.68
CA VAL A 40 -9.16 24.29 12.19
C VAL A 40 -9.95 23.50 13.21
N PHE A 41 -11.29 23.55 13.13
CA PHE A 41 -12.12 22.70 13.98
C PHE A 41 -11.96 21.21 13.60
N PRO A 42 -12.07 20.27 14.56
CA PRO A 42 -11.89 18.83 14.30
C PRO A 42 -12.79 18.27 13.19
N ASN A 43 -14.04 18.73 13.10
CA ASN A 43 -14.97 18.36 12.04
C ASN A 43 -14.52 18.88 10.65
N HIS A 44 -13.99 20.09 10.58
CA HIS A 44 -13.43 20.66 9.35
C HIS A 44 -12.17 19.92 8.91
N PHE A 45 -11.30 19.54 9.87
CA PHE A 45 -10.13 18.72 9.59
C PHE A 45 -10.52 17.39 8.93
N LEU A 46 -11.45 16.63 9.54
CA LEU A 46 -11.93 15.37 8.98
C LEU A 46 -12.64 15.57 7.63
N SER A 47 -13.40 16.65 7.46
CA SER A 47 -14.06 16.99 6.20
C SER A 47 -13.05 17.27 5.09
N ALA A 48 -11.98 18.03 5.38
CA ALA A 48 -10.90 18.28 4.44
C ALA A 48 -10.19 16.99 3.99
N LEU A 49 -9.95 16.04 4.91
CA LEU A 49 -9.36 14.75 4.56
C LEU A 49 -10.31 13.90 3.69
N SER A 50 -11.62 13.95 3.94
CA SER A 50 -12.62 13.30 3.08
C SER A 50 -12.69 13.95 1.68
N MET A 51 -12.64 15.28 1.59
CA MET A 51 -12.56 16.00 0.32
C MET A 51 -11.30 15.63 -0.48
N ALA A 52 -10.19 15.36 0.20
CA ALA A 52 -8.96 14.86 -0.39
C ALA A 52 -9.03 13.38 -0.81
N GLY A 53 -10.15 12.68 -0.55
CA GLY A 53 -10.37 11.27 -0.87
C GLY A 53 -9.63 10.28 0.03
N ILE A 54 -9.10 10.74 1.16
CA ILE A 54 -8.24 9.95 2.06
C ILE A 54 -9.06 8.92 2.86
N ASP A 55 -10.34 9.21 3.12
CA ASP A 55 -11.31 8.34 3.79
C ASP A 55 -11.61 7.03 3.05
N ARG A 56 -11.29 6.96 1.75
CA ARG A 56 -11.35 5.70 0.97
C ARG A 56 -10.19 4.76 1.26
N TYR A 57 -9.10 5.26 1.84
CA TYR A 57 -7.87 4.49 2.07
C TYR A 57 -7.53 4.31 3.55
N LEU A 58 -7.88 5.27 4.40
CA LEU A 58 -7.75 5.17 5.86
C LEU A 58 -9.12 4.88 6.47
N SER A 59 -9.15 4.03 7.49
CA SER A 59 -10.36 3.76 8.26
C SER A 59 -10.75 4.95 9.12
N ALA A 60 -12.04 5.04 9.49
CA ALA A 60 -12.53 6.09 10.38
C ALA A 60 -11.73 6.17 11.69
N LYS A 61 -11.37 5.02 12.29
CA LYS A 61 -10.56 4.96 13.51
C LYS A 61 -9.16 5.56 13.33
N GLU A 62 -8.53 5.33 12.18
CA GLU A 62 -7.22 5.91 11.88
C GLU A 62 -7.31 7.43 11.74
N LEU A 63 -8.34 7.94 11.05
CA LEU A 63 -8.57 9.36 10.87
C LEU A 63 -8.91 10.06 12.19
N GLU A 64 -9.75 9.44 13.03
CA GLU A 64 -10.06 9.91 14.37
C GLU A 64 -8.78 9.96 15.22
N LEU A 65 -7.97 8.91 15.23
CA LEU A 65 -6.72 8.88 15.99
C LEU A 65 -5.74 9.99 15.56
N ILE A 66 -5.60 10.22 14.26
CA ILE A 66 -4.80 11.34 13.72
C ILE A 66 -5.38 12.67 14.20
N CYS A 67 -6.70 12.85 14.08
CA CYS A 67 -7.38 14.07 14.52
C CYS A 67 -7.14 14.33 16.01
N GLU A 68 -7.35 13.34 16.88
CA GLU A 68 -7.12 13.45 18.33
C GLU A 68 -5.66 13.80 18.66
N THR A 69 -4.70 13.23 17.92
CA THR A 69 -3.26 13.47 18.15
C THR A 69 -2.87 14.94 17.93
N TYR A 70 -3.44 15.56 16.89
CA TYR A 70 -3.15 16.97 16.57
C TYR A 70 -4.12 17.95 17.22
N LYS A 71 -5.02 17.50 18.09
CA LYS A 71 -5.88 18.41 18.86
C LYS A 71 -5.05 19.21 19.85
N VAL A 72 -5.39 20.48 19.94
CA VAL A 72 -4.83 21.45 20.88
C VAL A 72 -5.96 22.21 21.55
N GLN A 73 -5.87 22.36 22.87
CA GLN A 73 -6.77 23.22 23.62
C GLN A 73 -6.27 24.67 23.51
N ARG A 74 -7.06 25.54 22.88
CA ARG A 74 -6.73 26.97 22.69
C ARG A 74 -7.25 27.80 23.86
N ASP A 75 -8.45 27.49 24.31
CA ASP A 75 -9.11 28.10 25.47
C ASP A 75 -9.82 27.03 26.31
N ALA A 76 -10.36 27.41 27.47
CA ALA A 76 -11.06 26.50 28.39
C ALA A 76 -12.13 25.63 27.72
N THR A 77 -12.83 26.16 26.70
CA THR A 77 -13.89 25.47 25.97
C THR A 77 -13.57 25.22 24.49
N LEU A 78 -12.44 25.76 23.99
CA LEU A 78 -12.12 25.74 22.57
C LEU A 78 -11.00 24.74 22.28
N VAL A 79 -11.36 23.67 21.58
CA VAL A 79 -10.42 22.67 21.07
C VAL A 79 -10.39 22.77 19.55
N MET A 80 -9.17 22.85 18.99
CA MET A 80 -8.91 22.93 17.56
C MET A 80 -7.84 21.92 17.18
N VAL A 81 -7.60 21.73 15.89
CA VAL A 81 -6.52 20.86 15.38
C VAL A 81 -5.40 21.74 14.83
N ASP A 82 -4.17 21.49 15.27
CA ASP A 82 -2.98 22.14 14.72
C ASP A 82 -2.63 21.54 13.36
N THR A 83 -3.08 22.23 12.31
CA THR A 83 -2.84 21.79 10.93
C THR A 83 -1.41 22.03 10.47
N ARG A 84 -0.65 22.94 11.10
CA ARG A 84 0.73 23.23 10.68
C ARG A 84 1.65 22.08 11.03
N SER A 85 1.54 21.58 12.27
CA SER A 85 2.31 20.40 12.72
C SER A 85 1.95 19.16 11.89
N PHE A 86 0.66 18.94 11.64
CA PHE A 86 0.20 17.85 10.77
C PHE A 86 0.73 17.97 9.33
N LEU A 87 0.59 19.15 8.70
CA LEU A 87 1.05 19.38 7.34
C LEU A 87 2.56 19.24 7.21
N HIS A 88 3.31 19.74 8.19
CA HIS A 88 4.76 19.56 8.22
C HIS A 88 5.14 18.08 8.13
N GLU A 89 4.53 17.23 8.96
CA GLU A 89 4.81 15.79 8.94
C GLU A 89 4.43 15.08 7.63
N VAL A 90 3.33 15.51 7.00
CA VAL A 90 2.86 14.95 5.73
C VAL A 90 3.72 15.43 4.56
N GLU A 91 4.18 16.68 4.58
CA GLU A 91 5.01 17.30 3.55
C GLU A 91 6.46 16.81 3.57
N LEU A 92 6.97 16.41 4.74
CA LEU A 92 8.31 15.80 4.89
C LEU A 92 8.55 14.58 4.00
N VAL A 93 7.48 13.95 3.52
CA VAL A 93 7.54 12.81 2.59
C VAL A 93 8.00 13.24 1.19
N PHE A 94 7.83 14.50 0.84
CA PHE A 94 8.24 15.06 -0.45
C PHE A 94 9.60 15.75 -0.39
N THR A 95 9.85 16.51 0.69
CA THR A 95 11.09 17.28 0.81
C THR A 95 11.33 17.70 2.27
N ILE A 96 12.58 18.03 2.57
CA ILE A 96 12.97 18.63 3.84
C ILE A 96 12.82 20.15 3.69
N PRO A 97 12.00 20.84 4.51
CA PRO A 97 11.90 22.29 4.43
C PRO A 97 13.20 22.95 4.91
N HIS A 98 13.45 24.17 4.45
CA HIS A 98 14.57 25.02 4.87
C HIS A 98 15.98 24.51 4.50
N LEU A 99 16.11 23.73 3.43
CA LEU A 99 17.43 23.26 2.94
C LEU A 99 18.39 24.40 2.58
N GLU A 100 17.88 25.61 2.31
CA GLU A 100 18.72 26.80 2.11
C GLU A 100 19.59 27.15 3.32
N LYS A 101 19.22 26.69 4.52
CA LYS A 101 19.99 26.92 5.76
C LYS A 101 21.06 25.85 6.00
N ASP A 102 20.86 24.65 5.45
CA ASP A 102 21.71 23.49 5.66
C ASP A 102 22.07 22.82 4.32
N PRO A 103 22.92 23.44 3.48
CA PRO A 103 23.20 23.00 2.11
C PRO A 103 23.95 21.67 2.01
N LEU A 104 24.47 21.15 3.12
CA LEU A 104 25.20 19.88 3.18
C LEU A 104 24.30 18.68 3.52
N VAL A 105 23.00 18.91 3.77
CA VAL A 105 22.06 17.82 4.05
C VAL A 105 21.83 17.00 2.78
N ASP A 106 22.13 15.70 2.86
CA ASP A 106 21.80 14.74 1.82
C ASP A 106 20.32 14.37 1.91
N VAL A 107 19.57 14.66 0.84
CA VAL A 107 18.14 14.42 0.76
C VAL A 107 17.89 13.24 -0.15
N PRO A 108 17.24 12.16 0.33
CA PRO A 108 16.90 11.05 -0.53
C PRO A 108 15.91 11.52 -1.61
N SER A 109 16.13 11.07 -2.85
CA SER A 109 15.25 11.41 -3.99
C SER A 109 13.80 10.97 -3.82
N GLU A 110 13.55 9.99 -2.95
CA GLU A 110 12.23 9.45 -2.64
C GLU A 110 12.19 8.80 -1.25
N PRO A 111 11.01 8.69 -0.63
CA PRO A 111 10.83 8.02 0.65
C PRO A 111 10.76 6.50 0.46
N SER A 112 11.91 5.86 0.21
CA SER A 112 12.03 4.42 -0.06
C SER A 112 11.36 3.54 1.01
N GLU A 113 11.38 3.95 2.28
CA GLU A 113 10.74 3.24 3.40
C GLU A 113 9.21 3.11 3.25
N LEU A 114 8.60 4.00 2.47
CA LEU A 114 7.16 4.00 2.21
C LEU A 114 6.79 3.20 0.93
N LEU A 115 7.78 2.83 0.11
CA LEU A 115 7.57 2.28 -1.23
C LEU A 115 8.17 0.88 -1.35
N ASP A 116 7.33 -0.11 -1.61
CA ASP A 116 7.79 -1.44 -2.02
C ASP A 116 7.79 -1.54 -3.55
N LYS A 117 8.88 -1.09 -4.17
CA LYS A 117 9.09 -1.18 -5.62
C LYS A 117 9.31 -2.62 -6.11
N THR A 118 9.62 -3.53 -5.20
CA THR A 118 9.93 -4.92 -5.53
C THR A 118 8.77 -5.86 -5.28
N ARG A 119 7.59 -5.36 -4.86
CA ARG A 119 6.40 -6.14 -4.51
C ARG A 119 6.01 -7.21 -5.54
N TYR A 120 6.10 -6.88 -6.83
CA TYR A 120 5.74 -7.81 -7.92
C TYR A 120 6.93 -8.65 -8.41
N PHE A 121 8.14 -8.36 -7.93
CA PHE A 121 9.36 -9.08 -8.29
C PHE A 121 9.77 -10.10 -7.22
N LYS A 122 9.63 -9.76 -5.94
CA LYS A 122 9.94 -10.64 -4.80
C LYS A 122 8.99 -10.38 -3.63
N SER A 123 8.79 -11.41 -2.81
CA SER A 123 8.15 -11.23 -1.51
C SER A 123 9.15 -10.59 -0.54
N SER A 124 8.79 -9.44 0.02
CA SER A 124 9.54 -8.78 1.09
C SER A 124 9.10 -9.24 2.50
N ARG A 125 8.08 -10.09 2.59
CA ARG A 125 7.51 -10.55 3.87
C ARG A 125 8.30 -11.74 4.39
N ILE A 126 8.56 -11.73 5.70
CA ILE A 126 9.18 -12.81 6.44
C ILE A 126 8.15 -13.32 7.45
N LEU A 127 7.98 -14.63 7.55
CA LEU A 127 7.10 -15.23 8.54
C LEU A 127 7.70 -15.08 9.95
N PRO A 128 6.88 -14.85 10.98
CA PRO A 128 7.38 -14.69 12.35
C PRO A 128 8.07 -15.95 12.89
N ASP A 129 7.62 -17.13 12.46
CA ASP A 129 8.19 -18.41 12.86
C ASP A 129 9.24 -18.86 11.80
N PRO A 130 10.52 -19.02 12.19
CA PRO A 130 11.57 -19.52 11.29
C PRO A 130 11.28 -20.91 10.70
N GLN A 131 10.54 -21.75 11.43
CA GLN A 131 10.21 -23.09 10.96
C GLN A 131 9.19 -23.07 9.84
N ASP A 132 8.19 -22.18 9.93
CA ASP A 132 7.22 -21.95 8.87
C ASP A 132 7.91 -21.37 7.63
N GLU A 133 8.84 -20.43 7.81
CA GLU A 133 9.63 -19.85 6.71
C GLU A 133 10.41 -20.93 5.95
N THR A 134 11.14 -21.78 6.69
CA THR A 134 11.89 -22.91 6.11
C THR A 134 10.98 -23.87 5.35
N THR A 135 9.79 -24.14 5.91
CA THR A 135 8.79 -25.02 5.28
C THR A 135 8.26 -24.43 3.97
N VAL A 136 7.96 -23.13 3.95
CA VAL A 136 7.49 -22.44 2.75
C VAL A 136 8.56 -22.40 1.67
N ILE A 137 9.82 -22.13 2.03
CA ILE A 137 10.95 -22.16 1.09
C ILE A 137 11.05 -23.53 0.42
N ALA A 138 11.07 -24.61 1.20
CA ALA A 138 11.15 -25.97 0.66
C ALA A 138 9.94 -26.34 -0.23
N LEU A 139 8.74 -25.83 0.08
CA LEU A 139 7.56 -26.01 -0.77
C LEU A 139 7.67 -25.26 -2.10
N LEU A 140 8.18 -24.02 -2.08
CA LEU A 140 8.39 -23.21 -3.28
C LEU A 140 9.45 -23.82 -4.20
N GLU A 141 10.53 -24.38 -3.66
CA GLU A 141 11.54 -25.12 -4.43
C GLU A 141 10.94 -26.35 -5.12
N ARG A 142 10.16 -27.16 -4.41
CA ARG A 142 9.48 -28.32 -5.01
C ARG A 142 8.48 -27.92 -6.11
N LEU A 143 7.79 -26.80 -5.94
CA LEU A 143 6.88 -26.25 -6.95
C LEU A 143 7.63 -25.71 -8.17
N SER A 144 8.76 -25.02 -7.98
CA SER A 144 9.56 -24.48 -9.07
C SER A 144 10.15 -25.60 -9.95
N GLU A 145 10.66 -26.67 -9.34
CA GLU A 145 11.14 -27.84 -10.09
C GLU A 145 10.03 -28.50 -10.92
N THR A 146 8.84 -28.65 -10.33
CA THR A 146 7.70 -29.30 -10.99
C THR A 146 7.21 -28.48 -12.19
N THR A 147 7.12 -27.15 -12.01
CA THR A 147 6.69 -26.23 -13.08
C THR A 147 7.71 -26.12 -14.19
N LEU A 148 9.01 -26.12 -13.85
CA LEU A 148 10.12 -26.13 -14.83
C LEU A 148 10.11 -27.41 -15.67
N LYS A 149 10.03 -28.59 -15.04
CA LYS A 149 9.99 -29.88 -15.74
C LYS A 149 8.80 -30.00 -16.70
N ARG A 150 7.68 -29.37 -16.37
CA ARG A 150 6.44 -29.41 -17.16
C ARG A 150 6.30 -28.25 -18.15
N GLY A 151 7.21 -27.26 -18.13
CA GLY A 151 7.11 -26.05 -18.95
C GLY A 151 5.80 -25.28 -18.74
N GLN A 152 5.24 -25.29 -17.52
CA GLN A 152 3.92 -24.73 -17.25
C GLN A 152 3.99 -23.22 -16.97
N PRO A 153 3.29 -22.36 -17.75
CA PRO A 153 3.26 -20.93 -17.50
C PRO A 153 2.32 -20.61 -16.33
N VAL A 154 2.85 -20.60 -15.11
CA VAL A 154 2.07 -20.41 -13.88
C VAL A 154 1.20 -19.14 -13.92
N LYS A 155 1.78 -18.01 -14.36
CA LYS A 155 1.10 -16.71 -14.38
C LYS A 155 -0.20 -16.73 -15.21
N ALA A 156 -0.21 -17.41 -16.36
CA ALA A 156 -1.37 -17.44 -17.26
C ALA A 156 -2.63 -18.02 -16.59
N PHE A 157 -2.47 -19.02 -15.72
CA PHE A 157 -3.61 -19.59 -14.97
C PHE A 157 -4.17 -18.65 -13.91
N PHE A 158 -3.33 -17.78 -13.35
CA PHE A 158 -3.76 -16.76 -12.39
C PHE A 158 -4.34 -15.52 -13.07
N ASP A 159 -3.85 -15.17 -14.26
CA ASP A 159 -4.42 -14.09 -15.06
C ASP A 159 -5.88 -14.37 -15.42
N ASP A 160 -6.21 -15.60 -15.85
CA ASP A 160 -7.60 -16.03 -16.12
C ASP A 160 -8.51 -15.88 -14.90
N ALA A 161 -8.05 -16.34 -13.73
CA ALA A 161 -8.80 -16.20 -12.48
C ALA A 161 -8.96 -14.74 -12.02
N ALA A 162 -7.96 -13.89 -12.28
CA ALA A 162 -7.99 -12.47 -11.89
C ALA A 162 -8.93 -11.63 -12.77
N GLN A 163 -9.27 -12.08 -13.99
CA GLN A 163 -10.15 -11.37 -14.91
C GLN A 163 -11.64 -11.53 -14.57
N ASP A 164 -12.02 -12.46 -13.70
CA ASP A 164 -13.43 -12.71 -13.31
C ASP A 164 -14.11 -11.47 -12.68
N ASP A 165 -15.12 -10.93 -13.37
CA ASP A 165 -15.93 -9.78 -12.95
C ASP A 165 -16.79 -10.05 -11.71
N HIS A 166 -17.04 -11.31 -11.37
CA HIS A 166 -17.83 -11.68 -10.19
C HIS A 166 -17.00 -11.74 -8.91
N SER A 167 -15.69 -11.50 -9.01
CA SER A 167 -14.76 -11.58 -7.90
C SER A 167 -14.20 -10.19 -7.56
N ALA A 168 -13.82 -9.98 -6.29
CA ALA A 168 -13.16 -8.75 -5.89
C ALA A 168 -11.80 -8.62 -6.61
N LYS A 169 -11.66 -7.56 -7.42
CA LYS A 169 -10.47 -7.34 -8.26
C LYS A 169 -9.43 -6.48 -7.55
N LEU A 170 -8.19 -6.95 -7.58
CA LEU A 170 -7.02 -6.18 -7.17
C LEU A 170 -5.83 -6.63 -8.04
N PHE A 171 -5.18 -5.69 -8.72
CA PHE A 171 -4.10 -6.00 -9.66
C PHE A 171 -2.95 -6.76 -8.99
N GLY A 172 -2.56 -7.89 -9.59
CA GLY A 172 -1.52 -8.78 -9.06
C GLY A 172 -1.97 -9.64 -7.87
N HIS A 173 -3.28 -9.70 -7.59
CA HIS A 173 -3.86 -10.50 -6.52
C HIS A 173 -5.06 -11.32 -7.01
N VAL A 174 -5.24 -12.51 -6.44
CA VAL A 174 -6.45 -13.33 -6.56
C VAL A 174 -6.97 -13.67 -5.17
N THR A 175 -8.25 -13.99 -5.06
CA THR A 175 -8.83 -14.42 -3.78
C THR A 175 -8.28 -15.79 -3.34
N VAL A 176 -8.31 -16.08 -2.03
CA VAL A 176 -7.84 -17.37 -1.50
C VAL A 176 -8.55 -18.59 -2.14
N PRO A 177 -9.88 -18.57 -2.36
CA PRO A 177 -10.56 -19.65 -3.07
C PRO A 177 -10.05 -19.84 -4.51
N GLN A 178 -9.88 -18.74 -5.27
CA GLN A 178 -9.33 -18.78 -6.63
C GLN A 178 -7.90 -19.32 -6.62
N PHE A 179 -7.06 -18.88 -5.69
CA PHE A 179 -5.69 -19.38 -5.53
C PHE A 179 -5.67 -20.90 -5.33
N ARG A 180 -6.45 -21.41 -4.38
CA ARG A 180 -6.56 -22.85 -4.11
C ARG A 180 -7.07 -23.61 -5.34
N GLN A 181 -8.05 -23.06 -6.06
CA GLN A 181 -8.62 -23.67 -7.25
C GLN A 181 -7.59 -23.79 -8.38
N VAL A 182 -6.82 -22.72 -8.65
CA VAL A 182 -5.78 -22.71 -9.69
C VAL A 182 -4.68 -23.72 -9.36
N CYS A 183 -4.18 -23.72 -8.10
CA CYS A 183 -3.19 -24.70 -7.66
C CYS A 183 -3.70 -26.15 -7.74
N GLY A 184 -4.98 -26.38 -7.42
CA GLY A 184 -5.61 -27.71 -7.53
C GLY A 184 -5.80 -28.18 -8.98
N LYS A 185 -6.12 -27.28 -9.90
CA LYS A 185 -6.26 -27.58 -11.35
C LYS A 185 -4.91 -27.86 -12.00
N GLY A 186 -3.85 -27.14 -11.64
CA GLY A 186 -2.49 -27.33 -12.18
C GLY A 186 -1.92 -28.73 -11.93
N SER A 187 -2.32 -29.38 -10.84
CA SER A 187 -1.96 -30.78 -10.55
C SER A 187 -2.56 -31.76 -11.57
N ARG A 188 -3.79 -31.51 -12.05
CA ARG A 188 -4.54 -32.37 -13.00
C ARG A 188 -4.34 -32.02 -14.47
N ALA A 189 -3.84 -30.84 -14.80
CA ALA A 189 -3.63 -30.40 -16.18
C ALA A 189 -2.42 -31.07 -16.86
N GLY A 190 -1.49 -31.63 -16.07
CA GLY A 190 -0.32 -32.36 -16.58
C GLY A 190 -0.63 -33.66 -17.33
N GLU A 191 -1.87 -34.16 -17.27
CA GLU A 191 -2.29 -35.39 -17.97
C GLU A 191 -2.99 -35.13 -19.32
N ARG A 192 -3.32 -33.88 -19.67
CA ARG A 192 -4.15 -33.58 -20.85
C ARG A 192 -3.45 -32.92 -22.04
N ASN A 193 -2.20 -32.47 -21.90
CA ASN A 193 -1.47 -31.78 -22.98
C ASN A 193 -0.31 -32.61 -23.55
N VAL A 194 -0.60 -33.81 -24.07
CA VAL A 194 0.35 -34.58 -24.91
C VAL A 194 -0.01 -34.50 -26.40
N LEU A 195 -1.05 -33.76 -26.80
CA LEU A 195 -1.44 -33.64 -28.21
C LEU A 195 -1.73 -32.18 -28.56
N GLY A 196 -0.73 -31.50 -29.14
CA GLY A 196 -0.92 -30.13 -29.65
C GLY A 196 0.38 -29.38 -29.92
N ASN A 197 1.06 -29.74 -31.00
CA ASN A 197 2.01 -28.97 -31.81
C ASN A 197 2.44 -27.54 -31.38
N THR A 198 3.78 -27.36 -31.36
CA THR A 198 4.58 -26.44 -32.21
C THR A 198 4.35 -24.92 -32.20
N MET A 199 5.48 -24.19 -31.99
CA MET A 199 5.78 -22.78 -32.35
C MET A 199 5.06 -21.69 -31.52
N MET A 200 5.66 -20.57 -31.10
CA MET A 200 6.94 -19.89 -31.35
C MET A 200 7.45 -19.30 -30.03
N PHE A 201 8.77 -19.31 -29.82
CA PHE A 201 9.42 -18.33 -28.95
C PHE A 201 9.45 -17.00 -29.68
N GLU A 202 9.01 -15.92 -29.03
CA GLU A 202 9.50 -14.59 -29.38
C GLU A 202 9.70 -13.76 -28.10
N ASP A 203 10.94 -13.31 -27.98
CA ASP A 203 11.45 -12.39 -26.98
C ASP A 203 10.73 -11.04 -27.05
N SER A 204 10.50 -10.43 -25.88
CA SER A 204 10.73 -8.99 -25.58
C SER A 204 10.16 -8.70 -24.18
N MET A 205 10.98 -8.49 -23.14
CA MET A 205 11.63 -7.20 -22.80
C MET A 205 10.73 -6.00 -23.15
N TRP A 206 9.94 -5.52 -22.20
CA TRP A 206 10.14 -4.30 -21.38
C TRP A 206 9.08 -4.23 -20.29
#